data_AF-A0A7C4RCB6-F1
#
_entry.id   AF-A0A7C4RCB6-F1
#
_cell.length_a   1.000
_cell.length_b   1.000
_cell.length_c   1.000
_cell.angle_alpha   90.00
_cell.angle_beta   90.00
_cell.angle_gamma   90.00
#
_symmetry.space_group_name_H-M   'P 1'
#
loop_
_entity.id
_entity.type
_entity.pdbx_description
1 polymer ?
#
loop_
_entity_poly.entity_id
_entity_poly.type
_entity_poly.pdbx_seq_one_letter_code
_entity_poly.pdbx_strand_id
1 'polypeptide(L)'
;MKKKIVLEGEKVNEILYKTFLLEKAESLNLRGLYVKDEDKKVEVFIEGEVLDIGRFTSEVEAGKYGVGAKIVKVEDYYGNVMKLESFYRILVLQYLAKIYDTVKENKY
;
A
#
# COMPACT_ATOMS: atom_id res chain seq x y z
N MET A 1 14.83 2.48 -9.37
CA MET A 1 15.30 2.44 -7.97
C MET A 1 14.24 1.82 -7.07
N LYS A 2 14.56 1.57 -5.79
CA LYS A 2 13.67 0.94 -4.82
C LYS A 2 13.67 1.73 -3.51
N LYS A 3 12.50 1.92 -2.91
CA LYS A 3 12.34 2.63 -1.64
C LYS A 3 11.47 1.84 -0.67
N LYS A 4 11.75 2.02 0.63
CA LYS A 4 10.85 1.70 1.73
C LYS A 4 10.32 3.01 2.32
N ILE A 5 9.01 3.13 2.39
CA ILE A 5 8.29 4.27 2.95
C ILE A 5 7.56 3.78 4.19
N VAL A 6 7.66 4.51 5.30
CA VAL A 6 6.91 4.23 6.52
C VAL A 6 5.82 5.29 6.66
N LEU A 7 4.57 4.82 6.74
CA LEU A 7 3.36 5.63 6.88
C LEU A 7 2.73 5.42 8.25
N GLU A 8 2.26 6.50 8.86
CA GLU A 8 1.48 6.50 10.10
C GLU A 8 0.13 7.18 9.87
N GLY A 9 -0.92 6.75 10.58
CA GLY A 9 -2.23 7.38 10.53
C GLY A 9 -3.35 6.46 11.03
N GLU A 10 -4.51 6.99 11.35
CA GLU A 10 -5.61 6.21 11.96
C GLU A 10 -6.16 5.10 11.04
N LYS A 11 -6.01 5.24 9.72
CA LYS A 11 -6.61 4.34 8.72
C LYS A 11 -5.64 3.83 7.67
N VAL A 12 -4.33 3.96 7.88
CA VAL A 12 -3.35 3.47 6.91
C VAL A 12 -3.38 1.96 6.74
N ASN A 13 -3.78 1.22 7.78
CA ASN A 13 -3.90 -0.25 7.76
C ASN A 13 -5.21 -0.72 7.08
N GLU A 14 -6.15 0.18 6.79
CA GLU A 14 -7.42 -0.19 6.18
C GLU A 14 -7.27 -0.64 4.72
N ILE A 15 -8.13 -1.55 4.30
CA ILE A 15 -8.04 -2.15 2.97
C ILE A 15 -8.20 -1.13 1.85
N LEU A 16 -9.07 -0.12 2.03
CA LEU A 16 -9.29 0.94 1.05
C LEU A 16 -8.03 1.78 0.84
N TYR A 17 -7.23 1.96 1.89
CA TYR A 17 -5.96 2.66 1.78
C TYR A 17 -4.93 1.84 0.99
N LYS A 18 -4.89 0.53 1.17
CA LYS A 18 -4.03 -0.34 0.34
C LYS A 18 -4.45 -0.34 -1.13
N THR A 19 -5.75 -0.33 -1.40
CA THR A 19 -6.29 -0.18 -2.75
C THR A 19 -5.88 1.16 -3.37
N PHE A 20 -5.92 2.25 -2.60
CA PHE A 20 -5.41 3.55 -3.02
C PHE A 20 -3.92 3.49 -3.38
N LEU A 21 -3.08 2.92 -2.53
CA LEU A 21 -1.65 2.77 -2.81
C LEU A 21 -1.41 1.98 -4.11
N LEU A 22 -2.18 0.92 -4.34
CA LEU A 22 -2.12 0.14 -5.58
C LEU A 22 -2.55 0.96 -6.81
N GLU A 23 -3.68 1.66 -6.74
CA GLU A 23 -4.18 2.54 -7.81
C GLU A 23 -3.12 3.57 -8.22
N LYS A 24 -2.48 4.19 -7.22
CA LYS A 24 -1.44 5.19 -7.43
C LYS A 24 -0.20 4.58 -8.08
N ALA A 25 0.25 3.45 -7.56
CA ALA A 25 1.42 2.76 -8.08
C ALA A 25 1.24 2.32 -9.55
N GLU A 26 0.07 1.77 -9.89
CA GLU A 26 -0.31 1.43 -11.27
C GLU A 26 -0.34 2.68 -12.16
N SER A 27 -0.99 3.77 -11.72
CA SER A 27 -1.11 5.00 -12.52
C SER A 27 0.24 5.67 -12.83
N LEU A 28 1.24 5.42 -11.99
CA LEU A 28 2.60 5.96 -12.12
C LEU A 28 3.58 4.94 -12.74
N ASN A 29 3.09 3.83 -13.28
CA ASN A 29 3.89 2.77 -13.90
C ASN A 29 5.02 2.26 -13.00
N LEU A 30 4.78 2.18 -11.68
CA LEU A 30 5.75 1.53 -10.79
C LEU A 30 5.91 0.07 -11.18
N ARG A 31 7.11 -0.47 -11.04
CA ARG A 31 7.41 -1.88 -11.37
C ARG A 31 7.00 -2.84 -10.24
N GLY A 32 6.95 -2.34 -9.01
CA GLY A 32 6.62 -3.14 -7.85
C GLY A 32 6.02 -2.34 -6.70
N LEU A 33 5.16 -3.02 -5.94
CA LEU A 33 4.54 -2.53 -4.72
C LEU A 33 4.38 -3.71 -3.76
N TYR A 34 4.70 -3.49 -2.50
CA TYR A 34 4.29 -4.36 -1.40
C TYR A 34 3.92 -3.52 -0.20
N VAL A 35 2.81 -3.87 0.46
CA VAL A 35 2.32 -3.15 1.63
C VAL A 35 2.27 -4.14 2.79
N LYS A 36 3.01 -3.81 3.86
CA LYS A 36 3.08 -4.61 5.09
C LYS A 36 2.47 -3.82 6.23
N ASP A 37 1.46 -4.39 6.88
CA ASP A 37 0.94 -3.82 8.11
C ASP A 37 1.92 -4.09 9.25
N GLU A 38 2.15 -3.06 10.05
CA GLU A 38 2.81 -3.11 11.34
C GLU A 38 1.86 -2.47 12.37
N ASP A 39 2.11 -2.69 13.67
CA ASP A 39 1.27 -2.11 14.70
C ASP A 39 1.23 -0.57 14.58
N LYS A 40 0.05 -0.03 14.27
CA LYS A 40 -0.26 1.39 14.01
C LYS A 40 0.49 2.05 12.85
N LYS A 41 1.20 1.28 12.01
CA LYS A 41 1.97 1.81 10.87
C LYS A 41 1.87 0.91 9.65
N VAL A 42 2.17 1.46 8.49
CA VAL A 42 2.32 0.68 7.26
C VAL A 42 3.70 0.90 6.67
N GLU A 43 4.37 -0.20 6.32
CA GLU A 43 5.56 -0.17 5.49
C GLU A 43 5.17 -0.42 4.02
N VAL A 44 5.52 0.54 3.16
CA VAL A 44 5.27 0.48 1.72
C VAL A 44 6.61 0.35 1.00
N PHE A 45 6.77 -0.74 0.26
CA PHE A 45 7.94 -1.01 -0.56
C PHE A 45 7.58 -0.77 -2.02
N ILE A 46 8.36 0.05 -2.71
CA ILE A 46 8.12 0.42 -4.11
C ILE A 46 9.36 0.27 -4.96
N GLU A 47 9.16 -0.07 -6.23
CA GLU A 47 10.19 -0.12 -7.26
C GLU A 47 9.72 0.65 -8.50
N GLY A 48 10.56 1.52 -9.05
CA GLY A 48 10.22 2.32 -10.23
C GLY A 48 11.30 3.34 -10.58
N GLU A 49 11.02 4.22 -11.55
CA GLU A 49 11.90 5.32 -11.88
C GLU A 49 11.88 6.40 -10.79
N VAL A 50 12.96 7.19 -10.70
CA VAL A 50 13.16 8.19 -9.63
C VAL A 50 11.99 9.20 -9.59
N LEU A 51 11.56 9.68 -10.77
CA LEU A 51 10.50 10.66 -10.89
C LEU A 51 9.13 10.09 -10.48
N ASP A 52 8.84 8.85 -10.85
CA ASP A 52 7.56 8.20 -10.55
C ASP A 52 7.46 7.87 -9.06
N ILE A 53 8.56 7.45 -8.43
CA ILE A 53 8.64 7.28 -6.97
C ILE A 53 8.41 8.62 -6.26
N GLY A 54 9.02 9.71 -6.75
CA GLY A 54 8.81 11.05 -6.17
C GLY A 54 7.35 11.49 -6.25
N ARG A 55 6.69 11.27 -7.39
CA ARG A 55 5.27 11.56 -7.60
C ARG A 55 4.39 10.70 -6.69
N PHE A 56 4.66 9.41 -6.60
CA PHE A 56 3.93 8.48 -5.73
C PHE A 56 3.95 8.98 -4.29
N THR A 57 5.14 9.32 -3.80
CA THR A 57 5.33 9.79 -2.43
C THR A 57 4.53 11.08 -2.17
N SER A 58 4.54 12.00 -3.12
CA SER A 58 3.79 13.27 -3.04
C SER A 58 2.26 13.05 -3.04
N GLU A 59 1.75 12.15 -3.89
CA GLU A 59 0.31 11.84 -3.96
C GLU A 59 -0.18 11.08 -2.73
N VAL A 60 0.66 10.23 -2.15
CA VAL A 60 0.37 9.54 -0.89
C VAL A 60 0.27 10.52 0.27
N GLU A 61 1.14 11.52 0.32
CA GLU A 61 1.13 12.57 1.36
C GLU A 61 -0.03 13.55 1.19
N ALA A 62 -0.42 13.87 -0.05
CA ALA A 62 -1.60 14.68 -0.35
C ALA A 62 -2.91 14.03 0.12
N GLY A 63 -2.90 12.70 0.27
CA GLY A 63 -3.98 11.92 0.86
C GLY A 63 -5.18 11.73 -0.06
N LYS A 64 -5.83 10.57 0.08
CA LYS A 64 -7.18 10.28 -0.44
C LYS A 64 -7.95 9.62 0.72
N TYR A 65 -9.28 9.70 0.71
CA TYR A 65 -10.15 9.12 1.75
C TYR A 65 -10.07 9.74 3.15
N GLY A 66 -9.59 10.99 3.29
CA GLY A 66 -9.50 11.66 4.59
C GLY A 66 -8.58 10.97 5.58
N VAL A 67 -7.70 10.08 5.09
CA VAL A 67 -6.69 9.41 5.90
C VAL A 67 -5.59 10.42 6.12
N GLY A 68 -5.36 10.81 7.38
CA GLY A 68 -4.21 11.62 7.78
C GLY A 68 -2.91 10.84 7.72
N ALA A 69 -2.63 10.20 6.57
CA ALA A 69 -1.44 9.41 6.35
C ALA A 69 -0.23 10.34 6.31
N LYS A 70 0.68 10.13 7.25
CA LYS A 70 1.92 10.88 7.36
C LYS A 70 3.08 9.97 6.99
N ILE A 71 3.90 10.41 6.05
CA ILE A 71 5.18 9.78 5.78
C ILE A 71 6.13 10.16 6.92
N VAL A 72 6.61 9.17 7.65
CA VAL A 72 7.55 9.40 8.75
C VAL A 72 8.98 8.99 8.40
N LYS A 73 9.15 8.19 7.35
CA LYS A 73 10.47 7.76 6.88
C LYS A 73 10.43 7.34 5.41
N VAL A 74 11.46 7.71 4.66
CA VAL A 74 11.75 7.18 3.32
C VAL A 74 13.21 6.76 3.27
N GLU A 75 13.47 5.51 2.91
CA GLU A 75 14.83 4.97 2.83
C GLU A 75 15.05 4.13 1.56
N ASP A 76 16.30 4.04 1.11
CA ASP A 76 16.67 3.13 0.04
C ASP A 76 16.46 1.68 0.47
N TYR A 77 15.96 0.86 -0.45
CA TYR A 77 15.67 -0.55 -0.20
C TYR A 77 16.37 -1.44 -1.21
N TYR A 78 17.12 -2.42 -0.73
CA TYR A 78 17.95 -3.30 -1.58
C TYR A 78 17.34 -4.70 -1.78
N GLY A 79 16.24 -5.00 -1.09
CA GLY A 79 15.58 -6.29 -1.23
C GLY A 79 14.69 -6.40 -2.46
N ASN A 80 13.91 -7.49 -2.51
CA ASN A 80 12.92 -7.69 -3.55
C ASN A 80 11.63 -6.93 -3.22
N VAL A 81 11.09 -6.25 -4.23
CA VAL A 81 9.76 -5.65 -4.19
C VAL A 81 8.86 -6.53 -5.05
N MET A 82 7.69 -6.86 -4.52
CA MET A 82 6.71 -7.68 -5.24
C MET A 82 6.21 -6.95 -6.49
N LYS A 83 5.99 -7.68 -7.59
CA LYS A 83 5.35 -7.11 -8.79
C LYS A 83 3.93 -6.63 -8.45
N LEU A 84 3.50 -5.52 -9.06
CA LEU A 84 2.16 -4.95 -8.80
C LEU A 84 1.03 -5.98 -8.94
N GLU A 85 1.03 -6.73 -10.03
CA GLU A 85 0.01 -7.76 -10.30
C GLU A 85 -0.01 -8.87 -9.22
N SER A 86 1.16 -9.23 -8.68
CA SER A 86 1.24 -10.20 -7.58
C SER A 86 0.65 -9.64 -6.29
N PHE A 87 0.91 -8.36 -5.99
CA PHE A 87 0.30 -7.69 -4.85
C PHE A 87 -1.21 -7.55 -5.00
N TYR A 88 -1.70 -7.18 -6.19
CA TYR A 88 -3.13 -7.16 -6.51
C TYR A 88 -3.80 -8.50 -6.21
N ARG A 89 -3.22 -9.63 -6.68
CA ARG A 89 -3.77 -10.96 -6.44
C ARG A 89 -3.86 -11.28 -4.93
N ILE A 90 -2.82 -10.94 -4.16
CA ILE A 90 -2.81 -11.16 -2.71
C ILE A 90 -3.84 -10.26 -2.01
N LEU A 91 -3.94 -8.99 -2.39
CA LEU A 91 -4.89 -8.05 -1.80
C LEU A 91 -6.34 -8.50 -2.04
N VAL A 92 -6.65 -9.00 -3.25
CA VAL A 92 -7.96 -9.57 -3.57
C VAL A 92 -8.24 -10.83 -2.74
N LEU A 93 -7.28 -11.73 -2.58
CA LEU A 93 -7.44 -12.91 -1.73
C LEU A 93 -7.71 -12.53 -0.26
N GLN A 94 -7.00 -11.53 0.27
CA GLN A 94 -7.25 -11.01 1.62
C GLN A 94 -8.66 -10.43 1.75
N TYR A 95 -9.14 -9.72 0.73
CA TYR A 95 -10.49 -9.19 0.71
C TYR A 95 -11.55 -10.30 0.72
N LEU A 96 -11.39 -11.32 -0.13
CA LEU A 96 -12.30 -12.46 -0.17
C LEU A 96 -12.33 -13.23 1.14
N ALA A 97 -11.17 -13.44 1.79
CA ALA A 97 -11.09 -14.05 3.10
C ALA A 97 -11.85 -13.22 4.16
N LYS A 98 -11.66 -11.90 4.17
CA LYS A 98 -12.37 -10.99 5.09
C LYS A 98 -13.88 -11.02 4.87
N ILE A 99 -14.35 -11.05 3.62
CA ILE A 99 -15.78 -11.20 3.31
C ILE A 99 -16.29 -12.55 3.83
N TYR A 100 -15.57 -13.63 3.56
CA TYR A 100 -15.96 -14.97 3.99
C TYR A 100 -16.12 -15.04 5.52
N ASP A 101 -15.15 -14.52 6.26
CA ASP A 101 -15.21 -14.48 7.73
C ASP A 101 -16.38 -13.62 8.22
N THR A 102 -16.60 -12.46 7.61
CA THR A 102 -17.74 -11.57 7.95
C THR A 102 -19.08 -12.27 7.73
N VAL A 103 -19.24 -12.98 6.61
CA VAL A 103 -20.48 -13.73 6.30
C VAL A 103 -20.67 -14.89 7.28
N LYS A 104 -19.60 -15.62 7.61
CA LYS A 104 -19.61 -16.73 8.56
C LYS A 104 -20.00 -16.29 9.97
N GLU A 105 -19.49 -15.14 10.43
CA GLU A 105 -19.77 -14.58 11.75
C GLU A 105 -21.21 -14.06 11.88
N ASN A 106 -21.75 -13.48 10.79
CA ASN A 106 -23.11 -12.92 10.77
C ASN A 106 -24.23 -13.96 10.59
N LYS A 107 -23.93 -15.27 10.69
CA LYS A 107 -24.87 -16.41 10.66
C LYS A 107 -26.20 -16.12 9.96
N TYR A 108 -26.23 -16.34 8.64
CA TYR A 108 -27.43 -16.93 8.06
C TYR A 108 -27.47 -18.42 8.43
#